data_AF-A0A3C0RD51-F1
#
_entry.id   AF-A0A3C0RD51-F1
#
_cell.length_a   1.000
_cell.length_b   1.000
_cell.length_c   1.000
_cell.angle_alpha   90.00
_cell.angle_beta   90.00
_cell.angle_gamma   90.00
#
_symmetry.space_group_name_H-M   'P 1'
#
loop_
_entity.id
_entity.type
_entity.pdbx_description
1 polymer ?
#
loop_
_entity_poly.entity_id
_entity_poly.type
_entity_poly.pdbx_seq_one_letter_code
_entity_poly.pdbx_strand_id
1 'polypeptide(L)'
;MQDLYAPKQQKFGNFMYRIPLKTTNMKSFLLGVCCLLSQSLLFAQYQYFGTYTNQGKPNYLVTPDDVLTAPFRTRITNTLPELRPVPVYNPRLISDTLSQTLNTKCNADVWITFVDEGATYLNALGYYTFPVGSPLNAAPAASAVKIIFPNTSKPGDGGELNPGNKVYLGNFPANTAIGFVLIADGWAGSSGVGNGKWKLYSESRFNPEPDPAKKKHSVMLNDVETGRIIIGFEDIRRDGYGSDEDFNDVLFYATVQPRTCVANPDLPDLYPDGNIVYSGN
;
A
#
# COMPACT_ATOMS: atom_id res chain seq x y z
N MET A 1 28.79 -80.97 44.97
CA MET A 1 30.07 -81.38 44.35
C MET A 1 30.49 -80.23 43.45
N GLN A 2 31.62 -79.60 43.83
CA GLN A 2 32.47 -78.69 43.06
C GLN A 2 31.95 -77.32 42.59
N ASP A 3 32.69 -76.33 43.10
CA ASP A 3 32.85 -74.95 42.68
C ASP A 3 33.24 -74.79 41.20
N LEU A 4 33.06 -73.58 40.64
CA LEU A 4 34.19 -72.72 40.23
C LEU A 4 33.75 -71.33 39.70
N TYR A 5 34.28 -70.32 40.40
CA TYR A 5 34.58 -68.91 40.09
C TYR A 5 34.17 -68.19 38.78
N ALA A 6 33.42 -67.09 39.00
CA ALA A 6 33.55 -65.66 38.58
C ALA A 6 33.75 -65.24 37.10
N PRO A 7 33.10 -64.14 36.66
CA PRO A 7 33.78 -62.83 36.72
C PRO A 7 32.86 -61.60 37.00
N LYS A 8 33.47 -60.46 37.35
CA LYS A 8 32.82 -59.15 37.58
C LYS A 8 32.89 -58.23 36.35
N GLN A 9 31.75 -57.58 36.10
CA GLN A 9 31.45 -56.25 35.53
C GLN A 9 31.81 -55.88 34.07
N GLN A 10 30.78 -55.44 33.32
CA GLN A 10 30.79 -54.17 32.57
C GLN A 10 29.37 -53.75 32.09
N LYS A 11 29.30 -52.55 31.52
CA LYS A 11 28.24 -51.53 31.56
C LYS A 11 27.20 -51.57 30.42
N PHE A 12 26.05 -50.94 30.73
CA PHE A 12 25.08 -50.21 29.89
C PHE A 12 24.30 -50.94 28.77
N GLY A 13 22.97 -50.84 28.85
CA GLY A 13 22.04 -51.13 27.77
C GLY A 13 20.58 -51.05 28.21
N ASN A 14 19.75 -50.41 27.40
CA ASN A 14 18.30 -50.24 27.51
C ASN A 14 17.54 -51.49 28.00
N PHE A 15 16.57 -51.33 28.90
CA PHE A 15 15.16 -51.67 28.60
C PHE A 15 14.20 -51.25 29.72
N MET A 16 13.03 -50.80 29.26
CA MET A 16 11.71 -50.80 29.91
C MET A 16 11.45 -52.12 30.68
N TYR A 17 10.53 -52.26 31.66
CA TYR A 17 9.19 -51.69 31.86
C TYR A 17 8.70 -52.17 33.25
N ARG A 18 7.68 -51.46 33.77
CA ARG A 18 6.57 -51.92 34.64
C ARG A 18 6.49 -51.34 36.06
N ILE A 19 5.35 -50.67 36.22
CA ILE A 19 4.79 -49.98 37.36
C ILE A 19 4.14 -51.00 38.30
N PRO A 20 4.35 -50.92 39.62
CA PRO A 20 3.38 -51.42 40.58
C PRO A 20 2.47 -50.26 41.05
N LEU A 21 1.17 -50.35 40.73
CA LEU A 21 0.17 -49.53 41.39
C LEU A 21 0.07 -49.98 42.85
N LYS A 22 0.34 -49.07 43.78
CA LYS A 22 -0.23 -49.12 45.13
C LYS A 22 -0.78 -47.76 45.52
N THR A 23 -1.95 -47.87 46.12
CA THR A 23 -3.00 -46.88 46.29
C THR A 23 -2.71 -45.85 47.38
N THR A 24 -3.22 -44.65 47.10
CA THR A 24 -3.74 -43.62 48.03
C THR A 24 -2.79 -43.05 49.09
N ASN A 25 -2.36 -41.80 48.84
CA ASN A 25 -2.51 -40.75 49.84
C ASN A 25 -2.73 -39.39 49.16
N MET A 26 -3.91 -38.84 49.43
CA MET A 26 -4.41 -37.54 49.01
C MET A 26 -3.68 -36.45 49.78
N LYS A 27 -2.94 -35.58 49.08
CA LYS A 27 -2.59 -34.21 49.50
C LYS A 27 -2.01 -33.46 48.30
N SER A 28 -2.62 -32.31 48.01
CA SER A 28 -2.20 -31.26 47.06
C SER A 28 -2.08 -31.67 45.59
N PHE A 29 -3.19 -31.61 44.85
CA PHE A 29 -3.14 -31.26 43.42
C PHE A 29 -3.51 -29.78 43.31
N LEU A 30 -2.49 -28.96 43.08
CA LEU A 30 -2.61 -27.53 42.90
C LEU A 30 -3.45 -27.27 41.64
N LEU A 31 -4.45 -26.40 41.78
CA LEU A 31 -5.30 -25.91 40.71
C LEU A 31 -4.45 -25.06 39.74
N GLY A 32 -3.80 -25.71 38.78
CA GLY A 32 -3.13 -25.06 37.67
C GLY A 32 -4.16 -24.63 36.64
N VAL A 33 -4.82 -23.50 36.88
CA VAL A 33 -5.61 -22.80 35.86
C VAL A 33 -4.64 -22.43 34.74
N CYS A 34 -4.63 -23.24 33.68
CA CYS A 34 -4.00 -22.89 32.43
C CYS A 34 -4.85 -21.79 31.79
N CYS A 35 -4.70 -20.57 32.29
CA CYS A 35 -5.18 -19.38 31.61
C CYS A 35 -4.21 -19.14 30.46
N LEU A 36 -4.43 -19.87 29.35
CA LEU A 36 -3.87 -19.50 28.06
C LEU A 36 -4.45 -18.13 27.72
N LEU A 37 -3.71 -17.07 28.06
CA LEU A 37 -3.89 -15.76 27.47
C LEU A 37 -3.66 -15.94 25.97
N SER A 38 -4.74 -16.17 25.22
CA SER A 38 -4.72 -15.94 23.78
C SER A 38 -4.48 -14.45 23.61
N GLN A 39 -3.21 -14.05 23.47
CA GLN A 39 -2.89 -12.78 22.86
C GLN A 39 -3.39 -12.86 21.43
N SER A 40 -4.63 -12.45 21.19
CA SER A 40 -5.03 -12.06 19.86
C SER A 40 -4.11 -10.90 19.50
N LEU A 41 -3.13 -11.16 18.65
CA LEU A 41 -2.47 -10.12 17.88
C LEU A 41 -3.61 -9.44 17.09
N LEU A 42 -4.15 -8.36 17.64
CA LEU A 42 -4.98 -7.45 16.86
C LEU A 42 -4.04 -6.91 15.79
N PHE A 43 -4.07 -7.53 14.61
CA PHE A 43 -3.46 -6.93 13.43
C PHE A 43 -4.09 -5.55 13.30
N ALA A 44 -3.25 -4.52 13.32
CA ALA A 44 -3.66 -3.15 13.09
C ALA A 44 -4.45 -3.12 11.78
N GLN A 45 -5.75 -2.81 11.86
CA GLN A 45 -6.61 -2.69 10.70
C GLN A 45 -6.39 -1.33 10.05
N TYR A 46 -6.54 -1.24 8.74
CA TYR A 46 -6.57 0.04 8.05
C TYR A 46 -7.73 0.91 8.54
N GLN A 47 -7.58 2.22 8.42
CA GLN A 47 -8.67 3.15 8.64
C GLN A 47 -9.49 3.34 7.37
N TYR A 48 -10.77 3.67 7.52
CA TYR A 48 -11.69 3.95 6.41
C TYR A 48 -12.44 5.25 6.68
N PHE A 49 -12.92 5.92 5.63
CA PHE A 49 -13.81 7.08 5.77
C PHE A 49 -15.24 6.71 6.11
N GLY A 50 -15.65 5.50 5.73
CA GLY A 50 -17.00 4.99 5.89
C GLY A 50 -17.13 3.61 5.28
N THR A 51 -18.38 3.19 5.07
CA THR A 51 -18.69 1.89 4.46
C THR A 51 -18.47 1.91 2.94
N TYR A 52 -18.49 0.72 2.36
CA TYR A 52 -18.35 0.47 0.94
C TYR A 52 -19.31 -0.65 0.49
N THR A 53 -19.53 -0.78 -0.81
CA THR A 53 -20.33 -1.85 -1.40
C THR A 53 -19.62 -3.20 -1.31
N ASN A 54 -20.31 -4.29 -1.66
CA ASN A 54 -19.70 -5.63 -1.69
C ASN A 54 -18.56 -5.79 -2.71
N GLN A 55 -18.42 -4.85 -3.65
CA GLN A 55 -17.30 -4.80 -4.60
C GLN A 55 -16.27 -3.72 -4.25
N GLY A 56 -16.36 -3.11 -3.06
CA GLY A 56 -15.35 -2.20 -2.54
C GLY A 56 -15.48 -0.75 -3.01
N LYS A 57 -16.60 -0.38 -3.65
CA LYS A 57 -16.88 1.03 -3.98
C LYS A 57 -17.25 1.82 -2.73
N PRO A 58 -16.62 2.96 -2.46
CA PRO A 58 -17.00 3.82 -1.34
C PRO A 58 -18.45 4.30 -1.37
N ASN A 59 -19.11 4.34 -0.20
CA ASN A 59 -20.41 5.00 -0.03
C ASN A 59 -20.29 6.49 0.34
N TYR A 60 -19.07 7.03 0.33
CA TYR A 60 -18.72 8.41 0.71
C TYR A 60 -18.12 9.19 -0.46
N LEU A 61 -18.50 8.82 -1.69
CA LEU A 61 -18.12 9.57 -2.89
C LEU A 61 -18.75 10.96 -2.89
N VAL A 62 -18.00 11.95 -3.35
CA VAL A 62 -18.49 13.30 -3.59
C VAL A 62 -19.40 13.27 -4.83
N THR A 63 -20.57 13.90 -4.71
CA THR A 63 -21.54 14.03 -5.80
C THR A 63 -21.68 15.50 -6.19
N PRO A 64 -21.64 15.85 -7.49
CA PRO A 64 -21.43 14.97 -8.64
C PRO A 64 -19.98 14.46 -8.74
N ASP A 65 -19.80 13.37 -9.49
CA ASP A 65 -18.47 12.91 -9.93
C ASP A 65 -17.78 14.00 -10.78
N ASP A 66 -16.44 13.99 -10.76
CA ASP A 66 -15.68 14.89 -11.62
C ASP A 66 -15.80 14.45 -13.10
N VAL A 67 -15.96 15.42 -14.00
CA VAL A 67 -15.92 15.15 -15.44
C VAL A 67 -14.46 15.14 -15.91
N LEU A 68 -13.98 13.97 -16.30
CA LEU A 68 -12.71 13.83 -17.01
C LEU A 68 -12.95 14.15 -18.48
N THR A 69 -12.30 15.18 -19.00
CA THR A 69 -12.46 15.58 -20.41
C THR A 69 -11.63 14.66 -21.31
N ALA A 70 -12.00 14.54 -22.59
CA ALA A 70 -11.21 13.74 -23.54
C ALA A 70 -9.76 14.27 -23.66
N PRO A 71 -9.49 15.59 -23.77
CA PRO A 71 -8.12 16.09 -23.80
C PRO A 71 -7.31 15.71 -22.55
N PHE A 72 -7.92 15.75 -21.36
CA PHE A 72 -7.24 15.34 -20.13
C PHE A 72 -6.86 13.85 -20.15
N ARG A 73 -7.80 12.96 -20.54
CA ARG A 73 -7.51 11.53 -20.68
C ARG A 73 -6.41 11.26 -21.70
N THR A 74 -6.47 11.90 -22.88
CA THR A 74 -5.44 11.76 -23.91
C THR A 74 -4.06 12.18 -23.43
N ARG A 75 -3.95 13.26 -22.63
CA ARG A 75 -2.66 13.67 -22.04
C ARG A 75 -2.08 12.59 -21.13
N ILE A 76 -2.92 11.98 -20.28
CA ILE A 76 -2.49 10.90 -19.39
C ILE A 76 -2.04 9.69 -20.21
N THR A 77 -2.86 9.20 -21.14
CA THR A 77 -2.52 8.03 -21.96
C THR A 77 -1.27 8.27 -22.82
N ASN A 78 -1.03 9.49 -23.31
CA ASN A 78 0.20 9.80 -24.04
C ASN A 78 1.44 9.82 -23.13
N THR A 79 1.26 10.14 -21.85
CA THR A 79 2.36 10.25 -20.87
C THR A 79 2.72 8.89 -20.28
N LEU A 80 1.71 8.08 -19.96
CA LEU A 80 1.80 6.75 -19.34
C LEU A 80 0.99 5.74 -20.16
N PRO A 81 1.40 5.44 -21.41
CA PRO A 81 0.68 4.48 -22.22
C PRO A 81 0.96 3.05 -21.77
N GLU A 82 -0.07 2.23 -21.88
CA GLU A 82 -0.05 0.78 -21.64
C GLU A 82 1.13 0.08 -22.33
N LEU A 83 1.81 -0.81 -21.60
CA LEU A 83 2.95 -1.62 -22.04
C LEU A 83 4.14 -0.79 -22.56
N ARG A 84 4.30 0.44 -22.07
CA ARG A 84 5.43 1.32 -22.40
C ARG A 84 6.24 1.69 -21.15
N PRO A 85 7.26 0.88 -20.79
CA PRO A 85 8.03 1.06 -19.57
C PRO A 85 8.57 2.49 -19.37
N VAL A 86 8.13 3.17 -18.31
CA VAL A 86 8.62 4.50 -17.90
C VAL A 86 10.15 4.53 -17.76
N PRO A 87 10.83 3.53 -17.16
CA PRO A 87 12.30 3.55 -17.04
C PRO A 87 13.04 3.53 -18.38
N VAL A 88 12.37 3.10 -19.46
CA VAL A 88 12.95 3.05 -20.81
C VAL A 88 12.59 4.30 -21.59
N TYR A 89 11.33 4.72 -21.56
CA TYR A 89 10.82 5.74 -22.46
C TYR A 89 10.70 7.13 -21.85
N ASN A 90 10.57 7.24 -20.51
CA ASN A 90 10.53 8.51 -19.80
C ASN A 90 11.17 8.41 -18.41
N PRO A 91 12.44 8.00 -18.30
CA PRO A 91 13.09 7.68 -17.01
C PRO A 91 13.15 8.86 -16.05
N ARG A 92 13.08 10.09 -16.56
CA ARG A 92 13.08 11.30 -15.72
C ARG A 92 11.84 11.39 -14.83
N LEU A 93 10.71 10.77 -15.19
CA LEU A 93 9.50 10.71 -14.36
C LEU A 93 9.68 9.96 -13.04
N ILE A 94 10.72 9.15 -12.94
CA ILE A 94 11.07 8.40 -11.73
C ILE A 94 12.44 8.79 -11.17
N SER A 95 12.95 9.99 -11.52
CA SER A 95 14.19 10.52 -10.93
C SER A 95 14.03 10.71 -9.41
N ASP A 96 15.10 10.42 -8.65
CA ASP A 96 15.13 10.55 -7.19
C ASP A 96 15.00 12.00 -6.70
N THR A 97 15.22 12.98 -7.58
CA THR A 97 15.03 14.40 -7.28
C THR A 97 13.57 14.83 -7.25
N LEU A 98 12.64 14.02 -7.78
CA LEU A 98 11.23 14.37 -7.83
C LEU A 98 10.55 14.14 -6.48
N SER A 99 9.57 15.00 -6.17
CA SER A 99 8.68 14.83 -5.03
C SER A 99 7.93 13.49 -5.12
N GLN A 100 7.86 12.78 -3.99
CA GLN A 100 7.18 11.48 -3.86
C GLN A 100 5.93 11.56 -2.96
N THR A 101 5.60 12.76 -2.48
CA THR A 101 4.45 13.04 -1.63
C THR A 101 3.78 14.31 -2.10
N LEU A 102 2.47 14.43 -1.88
CA LEU A 102 1.76 15.69 -2.05
C LEU A 102 1.93 16.53 -0.78
N ASN A 103 2.53 17.72 -0.88
CA ASN A 103 2.86 18.55 0.27
C ASN A 103 2.01 19.82 0.33
N THR A 104 1.57 20.21 1.52
CA THR A 104 0.83 21.46 1.76
C THR A 104 1.71 22.49 2.48
N LYS A 105 1.67 23.76 2.02
CA LYS A 105 2.33 24.91 2.70
C LYS A 105 1.35 25.88 3.38
N CYS A 106 0.05 25.67 3.21
CA CYS A 106 -1.01 26.36 3.94
C CYS A 106 -2.18 25.40 4.16
N ASN A 107 -3.18 25.86 4.93
CA ASN A 107 -4.39 25.08 5.17
C ASN A 107 -5.13 24.81 3.85
N ALA A 108 -5.34 23.55 3.51
CA ALA A 108 -5.90 23.17 2.23
C ALA A 108 -6.80 21.94 2.30
N ASP A 109 -7.90 21.99 1.58
CA ASP A 109 -8.76 20.84 1.34
C ASP A 109 -8.16 19.99 0.22
N VAL A 110 -8.17 18.66 0.40
CA VAL A 110 -7.62 17.71 -0.57
C VAL A 110 -8.66 16.67 -0.97
N TRP A 111 -8.77 16.44 -2.28
CA TRP A 111 -9.59 15.37 -2.86
C TRP A 111 -8.73 14.45 -3.72
N ILE A 112 -9.15 13.20 -3.82
CA ILE A 112 -8.61 12.22 -4.75
C ILE A 112 -9.72 11.76 -5.67
N THR A 113 -9.45 11.79 -6.97
CA THR A 113 -10.38 11.37 -8.01
C THR A 113 -9.76 10.23 -8.81
N PHE A 114 -10.49 9.12 -8.92
CA PHE A 114 -10.12 7.97 -9.74
C PHE A 114 -10.15 8.34 -11.24
N VAL A 115 -9.12 7.94 -11.98
CA VAL A 115 -9.00 8.19 -13.42
C VAL A 115 -9.22 6.92 -14.20
N ASP A 116 -8.40 5.89 -13.96
CA ASP A 116 -8.45 4.63 -14.69
C ASP A 116 -7.66 3.55 -13.95
N GLU A 117 -7.79 2.31 -14.44
CA GLU A 117 -7.01 1.13 -14.01
C GLU A 117 -6.52 0.38 -15.25
N GLY A 118 -5.22 0.11 -15.32
CA GLY A 118 -4.58 -0.73 -16.34
C GLY A 118 -4.35 -2.18 -15.90
N ALA A 119 -4.69 -2.53 -14.66
CA ALA A 119 -4.28 -3.78 -14.03
C ALA A 119 -5.36 -4.87 -13.95
N THR A 120 -4.91 -6.08 -13.65
CA THR A 120 -5.78 -7.22 -13.29
C THR A 120 -5.89 -7.47 -11.79
N TYR A 121 -5.03 -6.83 -10.97
CA TYR A 121 -5.10 -6.98 -9.52
C TYR A 121 -6.20 -6.09 -8.93
N LEU A 122 -6.93 -6.64 -7.97
CA LEU A 122 -7.94 -5.90 -7.23
C LEU A 122 -7.27 -5.04 -6.16
N ASN A 123 -6.62 -3.96 -6.60
CA ASN A 123 -5.80 -3.13 -5.74
C ASN A 123 -6.64 -2.29 -4.78
N ALA A 124 -6.08 -1.96 -3.62
CA ALA A 124 -6.65 -0.96 -2.72
C ALA A 124 -5.72 0.25 -2.62
N LEU A 125 -6.29 1.45 -2.74
CA LEU A 125 -5.55 2.71 -2.61
C LEU A 125 -5.77 3.32 -1.24
N GLY A 126 -4.68 3.63 -0.54
CA GLY A 126 -4.69 4.36 0.71
C GLY A 126 -3.74 5.55 0.72
N TYR A 127 -3.83 6.36 1.76
CA TYR A 127 -2.86 7.41 2.07
C TYR A 127 -2.48 7.40 3.54
N TYR A 128 -1.38 8.07 3.83
CA TYR A 128 -0.88 8.35 5.17
C TYR A 128 -0.28 9.75 5.18
N THR A 129 -0.13 10.33 6.37
CA THR A 129 0.42 11.68 6.50
C THR A 129 1.49 11.76 7.57
N PHE A 130 2.36 12.75 7.41
CA PHE A 130 3.39 13.10 8.37
C PHE A 130 3.82 14.58 8.15
N PRO A 131 4.42 15.24 9.15
CA PRO A 131 4.92 16.60 8.94
C PRO A 131 6.12 16.62 7.98
N VAL A 132 6.20 17.58 7.04
CA VAL A 132 7.31 17.64 6.05
C VAL A 132 8.68 17.70 6.74
N GLY A 133 8.79 18.42 7.85
CA GLY A 133 10.01 18.50 8.67
C GLY A 133 10.30 17.29 9.57
N SER A 134 9.42 16.29 9.60
CA SER A 134 9.54 15.09 10.43
C SER A 134 9.17 13.82 9.63
N PRO A 135 9.98 13.45 8.62
CA PRO A 135 9.71 12.29 7.78
C PRO A 135 9.68 10.99 8.59
N LEU A 136 8.83 10.04 8.18
CA LEU A 136 8.77 8.72 8.82
C LEU A 136 10.08 7.97 8.61
N ASN A 137 10.55 7.17 9.57
CA ASN A 137 11.79 6.38 9.40
C ASN A 137 11.54 4.97 8.83
N ALA A 138 10.29 4.54 8.80
CA ALA A 138 9.84 3.26 8.29
C ALA A 138 8.46 3.42 7.65
N ALA A 139 8.05 2.42 6.87
CA ALA A 139 6.71 2.38 6.31
C ALA A 139 5.64 2.52 7.42
N PRO A 140 4.55 3.27 7.19
CA PRO A 140 3.49 3.44 8.17
C PRO A 140 2.85 2.08 8.51
N ALA A 141 2.53 1.87 9.79
CA ALA A 141 1.69 0.75 10.20
C ALA A 141 0.31 0.85 9.54
N ALA A 142 -0.37 -0.28 9.34
CA ALA A 142 -1.69 -0.31 8.70
C ALA A 142 -2.71 0.61 9.39
N SER A 143 -2.68 0.74 10.73
CA SER A 143 -3.55 1.65 11.48
C SER A 143 -3.30 3.15 11.22
N ALA A 144 -2.18 3.52 10.60
CA ALA A 144 -1.86 4.88 10.18
C ALA A 144 -2.21 5.15 8.71
N VAL A 145 -2.59 4.12 7.95
CA VAL A 145 -3.04 4.23 6.57
C VAL A 145 -4.57 4.30 6.55
N LYS A 146 -5.09 5.30 5.83
CA LYS A 146 -6.52 5.46 5.58
C LYS A 146 -6.83 5.12 4.14
N ILE A 147 -7.70 4.14 3.93
CA ILE A 147 -8.12 3.65 2.62
C ILE A 147 -9.02 4.70 1.96
N ILE A 148 -8.65 5.09 0.74
CA ILE A 148 -9.39 5.99 -0.14
C ILE A 148 -10.38 5.17 -0.97
N PHE A 149 -9.84 4.17 -1.68
CA PHE A 149 -10.58 3.24 -2.51
C PHE A 149 -10.27 1.82 -2.04
N PRO A 150 -11.22 1.12 -1.40
CA PRO A 150 -11.03 -0.27 -0.98
C PRO A 150 -10.78 -1.22 -2.14
N ASN A 151 -11.37 -0.94 -3.30
CA ASN A 151 -11.10 -1.62 -4.55
C ASN A 151 -10.99 -0.55 -5.65
N THR A 152 -9.86 -0.51 -6.35
CA THR A 152 -9.64 0.45 -7.45
C THR A 152 -10.21 -0.04 -8.78
N SER A 153 -10.83 -1.24 -8.80
CA SER A 153 -11.23 -1.83 -10.06
C SER A 153 -12.48 -1.26 -10.70
N LYS A 154 -12.47 -1.29 -12.03
CA LYS A 154 -13.57 -0.80 -12.87
C LYS A 154 -14.74 -1.80 -12.96
N PRO A 155 -15.95 -1.33 -13.32
CA PRO A 155 -17.05 -2.19 -13.73
C PRO A 155 -16.61 -3.15 -14.85
N GLY A 156 -16.75 -4.46 -14.58
CA GLY A 156 -16.32 -5.52 -15.50
C GLY A 156 -15.00 -6.19 -15.11
N ASP A 157 -14.15 -5.49 -14.35
CA ASP A 157 -12.81 -5.93 -13.97
C ASP A 157 -12.73 -6.33 -12.48
N GLY A 158 -13.88 -6.48 -11.83
CA GLY A 158 -14.00 -6.93 -10.43
C GLY A 158 -14.33 -5.82 -9.42
N GLY A 159 -14.56 -4.58 -9.89
CA GLY A 159 -14.99 -3.47 -9.04
C GLY A 159 -16.11 -2.63 -9.65
N GLU A 160 -16.36 -1.46 -9.05
CA GLU A 160 -17.45 -0.55 -9.45
C GLU A 160 -16.99 0.92 -9.54
N LEU A 161 -15.68 1.18 -9.54
CA LEU A 161 -15.15 2.54 -9.68
C LEU A 161 -15.26 3.03 -11.12
N ASN A 162 -15.90 4.18 -11.28
CA ASN A 162 -16.00 4.86 -12.55
C ASN A 162 -15.02 6.04 -12.58
N PRO A 163 -14.40 6.34 -13.73
CA PRO A 163 -13.60 7.56 -13.90
C PRO A 163 -14.39 8.78 -13.42
N GLY A 164 -13.78 9.59 -12.54
CA GLY A 164 -14.43 10.73 -11.91
C GLY A 164 -14.97 10.49 -10.50
N ASN A 165 -15.06 9.24 -10.04
CA ASN A 165 -15.39 8.95 -8.65
C ASN A 165 -14.37 9.59 -7.71
N LYS A 166 -14.87 10.42 -6.80
CA LYS A 166 -14.07 11.36 -6.01
C LYS A 166 -14.29 11.17 -4.52
N VAL A 167 -13.22 11.21 -3.76
CA VAL A 167 -13.23 11.17 -2.29
C VAL A 167 -12.62 12.45 -1.74
N TYR A 168 -13.30 13.09 -0.80
CA TYR A 168 -12.73 14.17 -0.01
C TYR A 168 -11.89 13.59 1.12
N LEU A 169 -10.57 13.85 1.12
CA LEU A 169 -9.69 13.34 2.16
C LEU A 169 -9.79 14.13 3.46
N GLY A 170 -10.08 15.43 3.37
CA GLY A 170 -10.14 16.34 4.50
C GLY A 170 -9.37 17.63 4.27
N ASN A 171 -9.33 18.43 5.33
CA ASN A 171 -8.58 19.68 5.42
C ASN A 171 -7.24 19.39 6.11
N PHE A 172 -6.14 19.73 5.44
CA PHE A 172 -4.78 19.51 5.92
C PHE A 172 -4.10 20.84 6.22
N PRO A 173 -3.48 21.00 7.40
CA PRO A 173 -2.76 22.22 7.74
C PRO A 173 -1.49 22.35 6.88
N ALA A 174 -0.85 23.51 6.95
CA ALA A 174 0.51 23.69 6.43
C ALA A 174 1.48 22.64 6.98
N ASN A 175 2.56 22.38 6.26
CA ASN A 175 3.63 21.45 6.66
C ASN A 175 3.13 20.00 6.75
N THR A 176 2.14 19.60 5.94
CA THR A 176 1.70 18.20 5.84
C THR A 176 2.24 17.57 4.56
N ALA A 177 2.91 16.43 4.67
CA ALA A 177 3.19 15.53 3.57
C ALA A 177 2.13 14.42 3.52
N ILE A 178 1.61 14.16 2.32
CA ILE A 178 0.63 13.11 2.04
C ILE A 178 1.30 12.09 1.13
N GLY A 179 1.58 10.91 1.68
CA GLY A 179 2.07 9.76 0.91
C GLY A 179 0.92 8.84 0.55
N PHE A 180 1.00 8.23 -0.62
CA PHE A 180 0.07 7.22 -1.10
C PHE A 180 0.67 5.82 -0.96
N VAL A 181 -0.19 4.83 -0.78
CA VAL A 181 0.17 3.40 -0.79
C VAL A 181 -0.86 2.62 -1.59
N LEU A 182 -0.36 1.80 -2.50
CA LEU A 182 -1.13 0.78 -3.20
C LEU A 182 -0.92 -0.55 -2.51
N ILE A 183 -2.00 -1.17 -2.06
CA ILE A 183 -1.99 -2.52 -1.49
C ILE A 183 -2.35 -3.44 -2.64
N ALA A 184 -1.32 -4.00 -3.27
CA ALA A 184 -1.47 -4.72 -4.53
C ALA A 184 -2.25 -6.02 -4.33
N ASP A 185 -3.28 -6.26 -5.14
CA ASP A 185 -4.22 -7.38 -4.99
C ASP A 185 -4.80 -7.45 -3.55
N GLY A 186 -5.08 -6.26 -3.00
CA GLY A 186 -5.42 -6.05 -1.59
C GLY A 186 -6.89 -6.23 -1.26
N TRP A 187 -7.79 -6.09 -2.23
CA TRP A 187 -9.23 -6.22 -2.02
C TRP A 187 -9.63 -7.70 -1.88
N ALA A 188 -10.13 -8.08 -0.70
CA ALA A 188 -10.52 -9.45 -0.37
C ALA A 188 -12.05 -9.62 -0.25
N GLY A 189 -12.82 -8.83 -1.00
CA GLY A 189 -14.29 -8.92 -1.02
C GLY A 189 -14.91 -8.64 0.35
N SER A 190 -15.70 -9.58 0.87
CA SER A 190 -16.38 -9.44 2.16
C SER A 190 -15.44 -9.28 3.36
N SER A 191 -14.16 -9.63 3.21
CA SER A 191 -13.14 -9.44 4.25
C SER A 191 -12.53 -8.02 4.24
N GLY A 192 -12.89 -7.17 3.27
CA GLY A 192 -12.33 -5.82 3.12
C GLY A 192 -10.91 -5.82 2.54
N VAL A 193 -10.13 -4.80 2.86
CA VAL A 193 -8.74 -4.68 2.41
C VAL A 193 -7.82 -5.52 3.30
N GLY A 194 -7.16 -6.50 2.70
CA GLY A 194 -6.20 -7.40 3.34
C GLY A 194 -4.74 -6.92 3.23
N ASN A 195 -3.81 -7.87 3.35
CA ASN A 195 -2.38 -7.56 3.29
C ASN A 195 -1.84 -7.31 1.88
N GLY A 196 -2.59 -7.73 0.85
CA GLY A 196 -2.14 -7.76 -0.53
C GLY A 196 -0.99 -8.73 -0.76
N LYS A 197 -0.50 -8.78 -2.00
CA LYS A 197 0.78 -9.41 -2.36
C LYS A 197 1.95 -8.61 -1.80
N TRP A 198 1.82 -7.29 -1.81
CA TRP A 198 2.78 -6.34 -1.25
C TRP A 198 2.13 -4.96 -1.12
N LYS A 199 2.87 -4.03 -0.50
CA LYS A 199 2.48 -2.64 -0.35
C LYS A 199 3.51 -1.79 -1.09
N LEU A 200 3.05 -1.00 -2.05
CA LEU A 200 3.88 -0.11 -2.86
C LEU A 200 3.53 1.32 -2.49
N TYR A 201 4.50 1.99 -1.90
CA TYR A 201 4.42 3.35 -1.42
C TYR A 201 4.92 4.30 -2.49
N SER A 202 4.29 5.47 -2.57
CA SER A 202 4.81 6.59 -3.36
C SER A 202 6.21 7.01 -2.93
N GLU A 203 6.50 6.95 -1.62
CA GLU A 203 7.86 7.04 -1.09
C GLU A 203 8.65 5.74 -1.33
N SER A 204 9.45 5.73 -2.38
CA SER A 204 10.22 4.57 -2.86
C SER A 204 11.05 3.90 -1.77
N ARG A 205 11.59 4.66 -0.81
CA ARG A 205 12.40 4.13 0.29
C ARG A 205 11.69 3.05 1.14
N PHE A 206 10.36 3.01 1.12
CA PHE A 206 9.56 2.00 1.82
C PHE A 206 9.28 0.74 1.00
N ASN A 207 9.61 0.74 -0.29
CA ASN A 207 9.31 -0.37 -1.19
C ASN A 207 10.30 -1.52 -1.03
N PRO A 208 9.83 -2.77 -1.26
CA PRO A 208 10.50 -3.98 -0.80
C PRO A 208 11.69 -4.43 -1.67
N GLU A 209 11.86 -3.86 -2.87
CA GLU A 209 12.93 -4.22 -3.81
C GLU A 209 14.31 -4.02 -3.17
N PRO A 210 15.27 -4.94 -3.34
CA PRO A 210 16.62 -4.74 -2.85
C PRO A 210 17.38 -3.68 -3.67
N ASP A 211 17.09 -3.57 -4.98
CA ASP A 211 17.68 -2.58 -5.88
C ASP A 211 16.96 -1.22 -5.75
N PRO A 212 17.64 -0.15 -5.31
CA PRO A 212 17.05 1.19 -5.22
C PRO A 212 16.42 1.69 -6.53
N ALA A 213 16.98 1.34 -7.70
CA ALA A 213 16.44 1.77 -9.00
C ALA A 213 15.07 1.17 -9.32
N LYS A 214 14.73 0.05 -8.65
CA LYS A 214 13.46 -0.67 -8.82
C LYS A 214 12.41 -0.27 -7.79
N LYS A 215 12.78 0.50 -6.76
CA LYS A 215 11.86 0.92 -5.68
C LYS A 215 10.83 1.97 -6.07
N LYS A 216 10.98 2.68 -7.19
CA LYS A 216 9.97 3.67 -7.62
C LYS A 216 8.78 2.92 -8.22
N HIS A 217 7.60 3.10 -7.63
CA HIS A 217 6.34 2.51 -8.07
C HIS A 217 5.26 3.55 -8.36
N SER A 218 5.59 4.84 -8.28
CA SER A 218 4.67 5.90 -8.63
C SER A 218 5.35 7.02 -9.38
N VAL A 219 4.60 7.66 -10.27
CA VAL A 219 4.93 8.95 -10.89
C VAL A 219 3.97 10.01 -10.39
N MET A 220 4.43 11.27 -10.31
CA MET A 220 3.61 12.41 -9.93
C MET A 220 3.89 13.59 -10.87
N LEU A 221 2.84 14.18 -11.42
CA LEU A 221 2.92 15.21 -12.47
C LEU A 221 1.97 16.37 -12.15
N ASN A 222 2.36 17.60 -12.45
CA ASN A 222 1.48 18.75 -12.39
C ASN A 222 0.83 18.99 -13.76
N ASP A 223 -0.48 18.79 -13.89
CA ASP A 223 -1.21 19.16 -15.11
C ASP A 223 -1.47 20.68 -15.10
N VAL A 224 -0.68 21.44 -15.85
CA VAL A 224 -0.70 22.90 -15.78
C VAL A 224 -2.05 23.50 -16.23
N GLU A 225 -2.76 22.78 -17.11
CA GLU A 225 -4.07 23.20 -17.63
C GLU A 225 -5.14 23.24 -16.54
N THR A 226 -5.17 22.21 -15.69
CA THR A 226 -6.22 22.03 -14.67
C THR A 226 -5.74 22.33 -13.26
N GLY A 227 -4.43 22.47 -13.05
CA GLY A 227 -3.81 22.57 -11.74
C GLY A 227 -3.89 21.29 -10.90
N ARG A 228 -4.35 20.17 -11.47
CA ARG A 228 -4.44 18.87 -10.80
C ARG A 228 -3.05 18.23 -10.73
N ILE A 229 -2.83 17.45 -9.67
CA ILE A 229 -1.63 16.62 -9.57
C ILE A 229 -2.01 15.20 -9.99
N ILE A 230 -1.49 14.71 -11.12
CA ILE A 230 -1.73 13.36 -11.61
C ILE A 230 -0.78 12.41 -10.90
N ILE A 231 -1.27 11.25 -10.47
CA ILE A 231 -0.50 10.18 -9.86
C ILE A 231 -0.84 8.86 -10.58
N GLY A 232 0.19 8.15 -11.01
CA GLY A 232 0.10 6.80 -11.55
C GLY A 232 0.94 5.86 -10.70
N PHE A 233 0.45 4.63 -10.50
CA PHE A 233 1.17 3.57 -9.82
C PHE A 233 1.43 2.39 -10.76
N GLU A 234 2.56 1.73 -10.55
CA GLU A 234 2.81 0.35 -10.96
C GLU A 234 2.47 -0.56 -9.77
N ASP A 235 1.61 -1.55 -9.95
CA ASP A 235 1.14 -2.46 -8.92
C ASP A 235 2.01 -3.72 -8.78
N ILE A 236 2.85 -4.03 -9.76
CA ILE A 236 3.77 -5.17 -9.73
C ILE A 236 5.18 -4.74 -9.33
N ARG A 237 5.82 -5.52 -8.45
CA ARG A 237 7.23 -5.34 -8.10
C ARG A 237 8.14 -5.39 -9.33
N ARG A 238 9.07 -4.43 -9.43
CA ARG A 238 9.92 -4.23 -10.61
C ARG A 238 11.21 -5.08 -10.61
N ASP A 239 11.30 -6.07 -9.72
CA ASP A 239 12.47 -6.93 -9.49
C ASP A 239 12.25 -8.41 -9.82
N GLY A 240 11.37 -8.71 -10.79
CA GLY A 240 11.25 -10.05 -11.39
C GLY A 240 9.86 -10.69 -11.39
N TYR A 241 8.79 -9.90 -11.18
CA TYR A 241 7.41 -10.40 -11.05
C TYR A 241 6.53 -10.17 -12.29
N GLY A 242 7.11 -9.77 -13.41
CA GLY A 242 6.38 -9.55 -14.67
C GLY A 242 5.72 -8.17 -14.82
N SER A 243 6.16 -7.20 -14.01
CA SER A 243 5.84 -5.77 -14.16
C SER A 243 6.21 -5.29 -15.56
N ASP A 244 5.31 -4.55 -16.22
CA ASP A 244 5.58 -3.87 -17.49
C ASP A 244 6.14 -2.45 -17.28
N GLU A 245 6.14 -1.98 -16.04
CA GLU A 245 6.79 -0.76 -15.57
C GLU A 245 6.26 0.50 -16.27
N ASP A 246 4.98 0.54 -16.66
CA ASP A 246 4.36 1.68 -17.34
C ASP A 246 3.66 2.68 -16.40
N PHE A 247 3.47 2.29 -15.13
CA PHE A 247 2.95 3.12 -14.03
C PHE A 247 1.51 3.62 -14.26
N ASN A 248 0.70 2.88 -15.00
CA ASN A 248 -0.70 3.20 -15.25
C ASN A 248 -1.70 2.23 -14.57
N ASP A 249 -1.21 1.20 -13.87
CA ASP A 249 -2.02 0.17 -13.21
C ASP A 249 -3.15 0.75 -12.37
N VAL A 250 -2.85 1.82 -11.63
CA VAL A 250 -3.86 2.67 -10.99
C VAL A 250 -3.54 4.14 -11.22
N LEU A 251 -4.47 4.84 -11.88
CA LEU A 251 -4.37 6.27 -12.17
C LEU A 251 -5.40 7.06 -11.36
N PHE A 252 -4.95 8.13 -10.73
CA PHE A 252 -5.80 9.09 -10.03
C PHE A 252 -5.19 10.49 -10.09
N TYR A 253 -5.94 11.49 -9.65
CA TYR A 253 -5.38 12.81 -9.43
C TYR A 253 -5.81 13.39 -8.08
N ALA A 254 -4.95 14.25 -7.54
CA ALA A 254 -5.27 15.10 -6.41
C ALA A 254 -5.74 16.48 -6.87
N THR A 255 -6.82 16.96 -6.24
CA THR A 255 -7.21 18.38 -6.27
C THR A 255 -6.91 18.98 -4.90
N VAL A 256 -6.23 20.13 -4.87
CA VAL A 256 -5.89 20.85 -3.64
C VAL A 256 -6.48 22.25 -3.69
N GLN A 257 -7.21 22.65 -2.65
CA GLN A 257 -7.85 23.96 -2.59
C GLN A 257 -7.45 24.72 -1.30
N PRO A 258 -6.86 25.93 -1.42
CA PRO A 258 -6.46 26.58 -2.67
C PRO A 258 -5.24 25.90 -3.31
N ARG A 259 -5.17 25.90 -4.65
CA ARG A 259 -4.05 25.28 -5.40
C ARG A 259 -2.69 25.89 -5.05
N THR A 260 -2.69 27.15 -4.62
CA THR A 260 -1.49 27.84 -4.13
C THR A 260 -0.91 27.21 -2.87
N CYS A 261 -1.62 26.32 -2.16
CA CYS A 261 -1.09 25.58 -1.02
C CYS A 261 -0.25 24.35 -1.39
N VAL A 262 -0.18 23.93 -2.65
CA VAL A 262 0.73 22.84 -3.05
C VAL A 262 2.18 23.31 -2.92
N ALA A 263 3.03 22.46 -2.34
CA ALA A 263 4.42 22.74 -2.02
C ALA A 263 5.37 21.69 -2.62
N ASN A 264 5.18 21.40 -3.91
CA ASN A 264 6.00 20.48 -4.67
C ASN A 264 6.57 21.19 -5.91
N PRO A 265 7.58 22.05 -5.74
CA PRO A 265 8.16 22.81 -6.85
C PRO A 265 8.85 21.91 -7.88
N ASP A 266 9.21 20.68 -7.47
CA ASP A 266 9.99 19.75 -8.29
C ASP A 266 9.13 18.77 -9.09
N LEU A 267 7.80 18.93 -9.13
CA LEU A 267 6.96 18.11 -9.99
C LEU A 267 7.17 18.51 -11.45
N PRO A 268 7.29 17.54 -12.38
CA PRO A 268 7.30 17.86 -13.79
C PRO A 268 5.93 18.43 -14.20
N ASP A 269 5.97 19.50 -14.98
CA ASP A 269 4.81 20.15 -15.56
C ASP A 269 4.41 19.46 -16.86
N LEU A 270 3.19 18.92 -16.90
CA LEU A 270 2.56 18.35 -18.09
C LEU A 270 1.69 19.40 -18.77
N TYR A 271 2.06 19.78 -19.99
CA TYR A 271 1.38 20.79 -20.79
C TYR A 271 0.25 20.20 -21.67
N PRO A 272 -0.72 21.04 -22.09
CA PRO A 272 -1.81 20.65 -23.01
C PRO A 272 -1.38 19.86 -24.26
N ASP A 273 -0.20 20.16 -24.79
CA ASP A 273 0.38 19.55 -25.99
C ASP A 273 1.14 18.24 -25.71
N GLY A 274 1.18 17.79 -24.45
CA GLY A 274 1.89 16.57 -24.03
C GLY A 274 3.36 16.79 -23.69
N ASN A 275 3.88 18.02 -23.79
CA ASN A 275 5.25 18.31 -23.37
C ASN A 275 5.37 18.24 -21.85
N ILE A 276 6.49 17.67 -21.39
CA ILE A 276 6.82 17.56 -19.96
C ILE A 276 8.05 18.42 -19.68
N VAL A 277 7.87 19.44 -18.85
CA VAL A 277 8.95 20.34 -18.42
C VAL A 277 9.31 20.00 -16.99
N TYR A 278 10.60 19.84 -16.74
CA TYR A 278 11.13 19.56 -15.40
C TYR A 278 11.73 20.85 -14.85
N SER A 279 11.40 21.22 -13.61
CA SER A 279 12.06 22.33 -12.93
C SER A 279 13.56 22.01 -12.75
N GLY A 280 14.44 22.90 -13.23
CA GLY A 280 15.89 22.79 -13.01
C GLY A 280 16.74 22.36 -14.21
N ASN A 281 16.60 23.04 -15.36
CA ASN A 281 17.74 23.28 -16.26
C ASN A 281 18.23 24.71 -16.08
#